data_AF-A8X4F3-F1
#
_entry.id   AF-A8X4F3-F1
#
_cell.length_a   1.000
_cell.length_b   1.000
_cell.length_c   1.000
_cell.angle_alpha   90.00
_cell.angle_beta   90.00
_cell.angle_gamma   90.00
#
_symmetry.space_group_name_H-M   'P 1'
#
loop_
_entity.id
_entity.type
_entity.pdbx_description
1 polymer ?
#
loop_
_entity_poly.entity_id
_entity_poly.type
_entity_poly.pdbx_seq_one_letter_code
_entity_poly.pdbx_strand_id
1 'polypeptide(L)'
;MIASYMYHGSYEPFELPPEVTTSNVKRMIVSHKKVILFKIEAKNRCYILPSTMSKEIAFSKFSFVNSALTKELLLDVADYEGVEFCGSTPAYILEKSTPHQ
;
A
#
# COMPACT_ATOMS: atom_id res chain seq x y z
N MET A 1 4.19 -30.13 -6.17
CA MET A 1 5.05 -29.31 -5.30
C MET A 1 4.45 -27.92 -5.26
N ILE A 2 3.85 -27.51 -4.15
CA ILE A 2 3.26 -26.19 -4.00
C ILE A 2 4.33 -25.34 -3.31
N ALA A 3 4.96 -24.43 -4.05
CA ALA A 3 5.99 -23.55 -3.49
C ALA A 3 5.29 -22.48 -2.64
N SER A 4 5.29 -22.67 -1.32
CA SER A 4 5.00 -21.62 -0.36
C SER A 4 6.13 -20.60 -0.40
N TYR A 5 5.93 -19.49 -1.10
CA TYR A 5 6.83 -18.33 -1.02
C TYR A 5 6.52 -17.53 0.25
N MET A 6 6.96 -18.03 1.41
CA MET A 6 7.00 -17.23 2.64
C MET A 6 8.31 -16.44 2.65
N TYR A 7 8.29 -15.24 2.07
CA TYR A 7 9.42 -14.32 2.14
C TYR A 7 9.34 -13.52 3.45
N HIS A 8 10.08 -13.95 4.48
CA HIS A 8 10.26 -13.23 5.74
C HIS A 8 11.26 -12.07 5.54
N GLY A 9 10.84 -11.02 4.83
CA GLY A 9 11.47 -9.72 4.92
C GLY A 9 10.80 -8.95 6.06
N SER A 10 11.35 -9.01 7.28
CA SER A 10 10.90 -8.13 8.37
C SER A 10 11.25 -6.69 8.03
N TYR A 11 10.41 -6.05 7.22
CA TYR A 11 10.45 -4.62 7.02
C TYR A 11 9.92 -3.97 8.28
N GLU A 12 10.68 -3.02 8.82
CA GLU A 12 10.27 -2.28 10.01
C GLU A 12 8.89 -1.64 9.78
N PRO A 13 7.99 -1.75 10.78
CA PRO A 13 6.67 -1.15 10.68
C PRO A 13 6.80 0.35 10.46
N PHE A 14 6.02 0.89 9.52
CA PHE A 14 6.03 2.32 9.23
C PHE A 14 4.64 2.92 9.35
N GLU A 15 4.60 4.19 9.73
CA GLU A 15 3.36 4.95 9.85
C GLU A 15 3.04 5.62 8.52
N LEU A 16 1.80 5.44 8.06
CA LEU A 16 1.30 6.18 6.92
C LEU A 16 0.83 7.56 7.40
N PRO A 17 1.20 8.63 6.69
CA PRO A 17 0.66 9.95 7.02
C PRO A 17 -0.86 9.94 6.82
N PRO A 18 -1.64 10.46 7.78
CA PRO A 18 -3.11 10.46 7.69
C PRO A 18 -3.64 11.38 6.59
N GLU A 19 -2.83 12.35 6.17
CA GLU A 19 -3.16 13.39 5.21
C GLU A 19 -2.06 13.55 4.15
N VAL A 20 -2.36 14.29 3.08
CA VAL A 20 -1.36 14.77 2.11
C VAL A 20 -0.52 15.83 2.83
N THR A 21 0.56 15.40 3.49
CA THR A 21 1.31 16.26 4.42
C THR A 21 2.44 17.05 3.76
N THR A 22 2.93 16.64 2.59
CA THR A 22 4.02 17.29 1.86
C THR A 22 3.95 17.00 0.36
N SER A 23 4.68 17.76 -0.47
CA SER A 23 4.83 17.51 -1.92
C SER A 23 5.25 16.07 -2.26
N ASN A 24 5.87 15.36 -1.31
CA ASN A 24 6.40 14.01 -1.48
C ASN A 24 5.39 12.89 -1.19
N VAL A 25 4.18 13.21 -0.73
CA VAL A 25 3.15 12.22 -0.40
C VAL A 25 1.86 12.58 -1.14
N LYS A 26 1.42 11.69 -2.02
CA LYS A 26 0.14 11.82 -2.74
C LYS A 26 -0.81 10.74 -2.25
N ARG A 27 -2.11 11.06 -2.24
CA ARG A 27 -3.18 10.13 -1.83
C ARG A 27 -4.27 10.09 -2.90
N MET A 28 -4.81 8.91 -3.18
CA MET A 28 -5.95 8.71 -4.07
C MET A 28 -6.92 7.67 -3.50
N ILE A 29 -8.21 7.82 -3.79
CA ILE A 29 -9.24 6.84 -3.40
C ILE A 29 -9.86 6.29 -4.67
N VAL A 30 -9.78 4.98 -4.86
CA VAL A 30 -10.45 4.28 -5.97
C VAL A 30 -11.76 3.72 -5.40
N SER A 31 -12.81 4.54 -5.48
CA SER A 31 -14.05 4.31 -4.71
C SER A 31 -14.76 3.00 -5.08
N HIS A 32 -14.79 2.63 -6.37
CA HIS A 32 -15.42 1.38 -6.83
C HIS A 32 -14.65 0.14 -6.43
N LYS A 33 -13.32 0.23 -6.33
CA LYS A 33 -12.46 -0.84 -5.78
C LYS A 33 -12.37 -0.83 -4.26
N LYS A 34 -12.91 0.21 -3.60
CA LYS A 34 -12.86 0.40 -2.14
C LYS A 34 -11.43 0.34 -1.58
N VAL A 35 -10.48 0.95 -2.30
CA VAL A 35 -9.08 1.05 -1.85
C VAL A 35 -8.61 2.50 -1.83
N ILE A 36 -7.56 2.74 -1.03
CA ILE A 36 -6.85 4.00 -0.92
C ILE A 36 -5.40 3.73 -1.31
N LEU A 37 -4.87 4.59 -2.17
CA LEU A 37 -3.49 4.54 -2.60
C LEU A 37 -2.70 5.70 -2.00
N PHE A 38 -1.48 5.43 -1.54
CA PHE A 38 -0.52 6.42 -1.07
C PHE A 38 0.77 6.29 -1.87
N LYS A 39 1.15 7.34 -2.60
CA LYS A 39 2.42 7.40 -3.30
C LYS A 39 3.38 8.27 -2.50
N ILE A 40 4.44 7.66 -1.98
CA ILE A 40 5.50 8.36 -1.24
C ILE A 40 6.73 8.46 -2.17
N GLU A 41 6.89 9.62 -2.81
CA GLU A 41 7.93 9.87 -3.81
C GLU A 41 9.34 9.77 -3.21
N ALA A 42 9.52 10.30 -1.98
CA ALA A 42 10.80 10.22 -1.26
C ALA A 42 11.26 8.76 -0.99
N LYS A 43 10.34 7.80 -0.97
CA LYS A 43 10.64 6.36 -0.77
C LYS A 43 10.55 5.57 -2.08
N ASN A 44 10.12 6.18 -3.18
CA ASN A 44 9.74 5.52 -4.43
C ASN A 44 8.83 4.30 -4.19
N ARG A 45 7.74 4.49 -3.43
CA ARG A 45 6.77 3.41 -3.12
C ARG A 45 5.33 3.89 -3.25
N CYS A 46 4.47 3.02 -3.78
CA CYS A 46 3.03 3.18 -3.83
C CYS A 46 2.39 2.14 -2.91
N TYR A 47 1.52 2.56 -2.01
CA TYR A 47 0.90 1.69 -1.01
C TYR A 47 -0.59 1.60 -1.27
N ILE A 48 -1.16 0.42 -1.06
CA ILE A 48 -2.57 0.15 -1.28
C ILE A 48 -3.15 -0.43 0.00
N LEU A 49 -4.29 0.10 0.42
CA LEU A 49 -5.01 -0.36 1.59
C LEU A 49 -6.54 -0.26 1.38
N PRO A 50 -7.32 -1.16 1.99
CA PRO A 50 -8.77 -1.06 2.01
C PRO A 50 -9.26 0.29 2.56
N SER A 51 -10.29 0.86 1.93
CA SER A 51 -10.87 2.14 2.35
C SER A 51 -11.53 2.09 3.73
N THR A 52 -11.90 0.89 4.20
CA THR A 52 -12.38 0.65 5.56
C THR A 52 -11.35 1.04 6.62
N MET A 53 -10.06 0.97 6.29
CA MET A 53 -8.96 1.29 7.20
C MET A 53 -8.64 2.79 7.23
N SER A 54 -9.32 3.62 6.43
CA SER A 54 -9.08 5.07 6.31
C SER A 54 -9.02 5.81 7.65
N LYS A 55 -9.90 5.47 8.58
CA LYS A 55 -9.99 6.09 9.92
C LYS A 55 -8.86 5.65 10.86
N GLU A 56 -8.23 4.54 10.55
CA GLU A 56 -7.21 3.91 11.41
C GLU A 56 -5.80 4.23 10.94
N ILE A 57 -5.63 4.84 9.76
CA ILE A 57 -4.33 5.21 9.18
C ILE A 57 -3.51 6.05 10.17
N ALA A 58 -4.14 7.01 10.86
CA ALA A 58 -3.47 7.90 11.81
C ALA A 58 -2.94 7.18 13.07
N PHE A 59 -3.42 5.97 13.35
CA PHE A 59 -3.17 5.26 14.61
C PHE A 59 -2.57 3.85 14.38
N SER A 60 -2.38 3.45 13.12
CA SER A 60 -1.93 2.11 12.76
C SER A 60 -0.51 2.13 12.22
N LYS A 61 0.29 1.19 12.70
CA LYS A 61 1.52 0.80 12.03
C LYS A 61 1.20 -0.22 10.94
N PHE A 62 1.81 -0.05 9.78
CA PHE A 62 1.60 -0.94 8.64
C PHE A 62 2.85 -1.77 8.39
N SER A 63 2.61 -3.05 8.11
CA SER A 63 3.62 -3.98 7.62
C SER A 63 3.39 -4.24 6.14
N PHE A 64 4.49 -4.54 5.45
CA PHE A 64 4.45 -4.95 4.06
C PHE A 64 3.98 -6.40 4.00
N VAL A 65 2.97 -6.67 3.17
CA VAL A 65 2.46 -8.04 3.00
C VAL A 65 3.35 -8.84 2.07
N ASN A 66 3.87 -8.20 1.01
CA ASN A 66 4.43 -8.88 -0.16
C ASN A 66 5.58 -8.11 -0.83
N SER A 67 6.24 -8.78 -1.77
CA SER A 67 6.98 -8.17 -2.87
C SER A 67 6.09 -7.22 -3.70
N ALA A 68 6.71 -6.34 -4.49
CA ALA A 68 5.98 -5.39 -5.32
C ALA A 68 4.98 -6.10 -6.24
N LEU A 69 3.76 -5.56 -6.35
CA LEU A 69 2.73 -6.09 -7.23
C LEU A 69 3.18 -6.05 -8.69
N THR A 70 2.80 -7.08 -9.44
CA THR A 70 2.85 -7.02 -10.90
C THR A 70 1.82 -6.01 -11.41
N LYS A 71 2.01 -5.51 -12.64
CA LYS A 71 1.07 -4.59 -13.27
C LYS A 71 -0.34 -5.18 -13.37
N GLU A 72 -0.45 -6.48 -13.63
CA GLU A 72 -1.73 -7.20 -13.72
C GLU A 72 -2.46 -7.23 -12.37
N LEU A 73 -1.76 -7.55 -11.27
CA LEU A 73 -2.34 -7.52 -9.93
C LEU A 73 -2.71 -6.11 -9.49
N LEU A 74 -1.89 -5.11 -9.83
CA LEU A 74 -2.21 -3.72 -9.54
C LEU A 74 -3.48 -3.28 -10.28
N LEU A 75 -3.63 -3.66 -11.54
CA LEU A 75 -4.83 -3.37 -12.33
C LEU A 75 -6.07 -4.04 -11.72
N ASP A 76 -5.95 -5.29 -11.27
CA ASP A 76 -7.06 -5.98 -10.61
C ASP A 76 -7.52 -5.28 -9.32
N VAL A 77 -6.56 -4.87 -8.48
CA VAL A 77 -6.82 -4.28 -7.15
C VAL A 77 -7.24 -2.81 -7.21
N ALA A 78 -6.61 -2.01 -8.08
CA ALA A 78 -6.74 -0.55 -8.06
C ALA A 78 -7.20 0.05 -9.39
N ASP A 79 -7.51 -0.78 -10.39
CA ASP A 79 -7.95 -0.37 -11.73
C ASP A 79 -6.93 0.51 -12.48
N TYR A 80 -7.29 0.95 -13.69
CA TYR A 80 -6.45 1.80 -14.53
C TYR A 80 -6.06 3.11 -13.82
N GLU A 81 -7.00 3.74 -13.10
CA GLU A 81 -6.72 4.95 -12.32
C GLU A 81 -5.62 4.71 -11.28
N GLY A 82 -5.67 3.58 -10.56
CA GLY A 82 -4.65 3.17 -9.60
C GLY A 82 -3.29 2.91 -10.24
N VAL A 83 -3.29 2.25 -11.40
CA VAL A 83 -2.08 2.00 -12.19
C VAL A 83 -1.45 3.32 -12.63
N GLU A 84 -2.23 4.26 -13.16
CA GLU A 84 -1.73 5.57 -13.58
C GLU A 84 -1.19 6.39 -12.40
N PHE A 85 -1.88 6.35 -11.26
CA PHE A 85 -1.44 7.03 -10.05
C PHE A 85 -0.09 6.52 -9.55
N CYS A 86 0.10 5.20 -9.44
CA CYS A 86 1.40 4.64 -9.07
C CYS A 86 2.45 4.87 -10.18
N GLY A 87 2.06 4.80 -11.46
CA GLY A 87 2.95 4.96 -12.60
C GLY A 87 4.06 3.91 -12.57
N SER A 88 5.32 4.34 -12.68
CA SER A 88 6.50 3.46 -12.59
C SER A 88 6.91 3.14 -11.14
N THR A 89 6.20 3.67 -10.14
CA THR A 89 6.52 3.46 -8.73
C THR A 89 6.02 2.08 -8.28
N PRO A 90 6.89 1.22 -7.71
CA PRO A 90 6.49 -0.10 -7.23
C PRO A 90 5.34 -0.03 -6.20
N ALA A 91 4.31 -0.86 -6.42
CA ALA A 91 3.10 -0.88 -5.62
C ALA A 91 3.10 -2.05 -4.61
N TYR A 92 2.62 -1.80 -3.39
CA TYR A 92 2.61 -2.77 -2.30
C TYR A 92 1.26 -2.74 -1.58
N ILE A 93 0.71 -3.90 -1.28
CA ILE A 93 -0.42 -4.03 -0.36
C ILE A 93 0.12 -3.91 1.06
N LEU A 94 -0.58 -3.14 1.89
CA LEU A 94 -0.29 -3.02 3.31
C LEU A 94 -1.31 -3.78 4.13
N GLU A 95 -0.82 -4.45 5.16
CA GLU A 95 -1.63 -5.00 6.25
C GLU A 95 -1.32 -4.26 7.54
N LYS A 96 -2.27 -4.28 8.48
CA LYS A 96 -2.01 -3.84 9.84
C LYS A 96 -0.89 -4.69 10.42
N SER A 97 0.13 -4.04 10.97
CA SER A 97 1.07 -4.74 11.84
C SER A 97 0.28 -5.23 13.05
N THR A 98 0.08 -6.54 13.17
CA THR A 98 -0.37 -7.11 14.44
C THR A 98 0.75 -6.89 15.45
N PRO A 99 0.51 -6.25 16.61
CA PRO A 99 1.49 -6.28 17.67
C PRO A 99 1.73 -7.76 18.00
N HIS A 100 2.99 -8.20 17.91
CA HIS A 100 3.35 -9.49 18.51
C HIS A 100 2.94 -9.41 19.99
N GLN A 101 1.96 -10.24 20.36
CA GLN A 101 1.72 -10.58 21.76
C GLN A 101 2.90 -11.35 22.31
#